data_AF-A0A3C0Z9P0-F1
#
_entry.id   AF-A0A3C0Z9P0-F1
#
_cell.length_a   1.000
_cell.length_b   1.000
_cell.length_c   1.000
_cell.angle_alpha   90.00
_cell.angle_beta   90.00
_cell.angle_gamma   90.00
#
_symmetry.space_group_name_H-M   'P 1'
#
loop_
_entity.id
_entity.type
_entity.pdbx_description
1 polymer ?
#
loop_
_entity_poly.entity_id
_entity_poly.type
_entity_poly.pdbx_seq_one_letter_code
_entity_poly.pdbx_strand_id
1 'polypeptide(L)'
;MFDYNKLFYSRQTGTIKRKYYLMDGQFLGTFLEGSLEPLANRYFWIKPNKLQSKIAVIQPDGNILDEGFDRILALDDYRSIAYLKNKRWRIYSLELGLFRLADLTIDQVLVDHIQQYRKDIFVVGCAQGQGIYDAHRGEWLLEPAIAYQKIEHCFLDFMRIHCAQGMYCFDTKLNVRSALYDYICSPFHYPRPEAAEGELLLLFKGDKLFNLDINRNVVEIPETAYGYLYSERYQLRGRDQSYFIQFYQAWIRRKGDGYEQYFDNETLLENGKKLEAEGKISDAIRLFSFGADRGSADCQYLLGNIFTDDDYEGMDIEKGKSFYEKAMAHDHAQAWNNWGFLYATGHGVAFDVSKALQAYQESAALGEAQAMSNLGNWYYEGEYVEQDYALALDYFRQAEKAGIYNDAQIAEIYYQGQDYANLLRYLKKDTTNQFSAIYYGILYEEGFGVKQNLQKAIRYYEKANENSVYAYAVNRLLQLYGAHGAASDADKYGFWFNFAKENAVEIDQ
;
A
#
# COMPACT_ATOMS: atom_id res chain seq x y z
N MET A 1 41.94 36.37 -9.23
CA MET A 1 41.53 35.05 -8.70
C MET A 1 40.12 35.24 -8.14
N PHE A 2 39.28 34.21 -8.20
CA PHE A 2 37.86 34.30 -7.88
C PHE A 2 37.52 33.24 -6.82
N ASP A 3 36.65 33.55 -5.87
CA ASP A 3 36.23 32.59 -4.84
C ASP A 3 34.93 31.86 -5.22
N TYR A 4 34.50 30.88 -4.42
CA TYR A 4 33.29 30.11 -4.70
C TYR A 4 32.00 30.94 -4.74
N ASN A 5 32.04 32.19 -4.28
CA ASN A 5 30.86 33.01 -4.02
C ASN A 5 30.60 34.12 -5.02
N LYS A 6 31.35 34.23 -6.14
CA LYS A 6 31.13 35.38 -7.03
C LYS A 6 32.23 36.44 -7.07
N LEU A 7 33.17 36.39 -6.15
CA LEU A 7 33.94 37.56 -5.77
C LEU A 7 35.36 37.53 -6.34
N PHE A 8 35.80 38.66 -6.89
CA PHE A 8 37.20 38.87 -7.18
C PHE A 8 37.95 39.18 -5.90
N TYR A 9 39.17 38.66 -5.76
CA TYR A 9 40.02 39.04 -4.64
C TYR A 9 41.49 39.22 -5.01
N SER A 10 42.17 40.03 -4.20
CA SER A 10 43.63 40.15 -4.17
C SER A 10 44.17 39.92 -2.76
N ARG A 11 45.31 39.23 -2.64
CA ARG A 11 45.93 38.94 -1.35
C ARG A 11 46.51 40.23 -0.75
N GLN A 12 46.29 40.47 0.54
CA GLN A 12 46.95 41.57 1.23
C GLN A 12 48.32 41.09 1.75
N THR A 13 49.39 41.68 1.20
CA THR A 13 50.79 41.37 1.54
C THR A 13 51.02 41.42 3.05
N GLY A 14 51.70 40.39 3.58
CA GLY A 14 52.03 40.28 5.01
C GLY A 14 50.86 39.87 5.91
N THR A 15 49.69 39.52 5.35
CA THR A 15 48.52 39.10 6.12
C THR A 15 47.87 37.84 5.55
N ILE A 16 47.00 37.21 6.35
CA ILE A 16 46.10 36.14 5.91
C ILE A 16 44.80 36.68 5.28
N LYS A 17 44.68 38.01 5.12
CA LYS A 17 43.48 38.67 4.59
C LYS A 17 43.52 38.82 3.07
N ARG A 18 42.32 39.00 2.51
CA ARG A 18 42.07 39.23 1.09
C ARG A 18 41.18 40.46 0.93
N LYS A 19 41.53 41.30 -0.04
CA LYS A 19 40.70 42.42 -0.52
C LYS A 19 39.66 41.84 -1.47
N TYR A 20 38.38 42.01 -1.15
CA TYR A 20 37.25 41.45 -1.90
C TYR A 20 36.55 42.51 -2.74
N TYR A 21 36.15 42.12 -3.95
CA TYR A 21 35.48 42.98 -4.92
C TYR A 21 34.32 42.24 -5.59
N LEU A 22 33.22 42.95 -5.86
CA LEU A 22 32.14 42.47 -6.72
C LEU A 22 32.60 42.36 -8.19
N MET A 23 31.78 41.72 -9.01
CA MET A 23 32.05 41.53 -10.44
C MET A 23 32.13 42.85 -11.23
N ASP A 24 31.45 43.89 -10.74
CA ASP A 24 31.50 45.25 -11.30
C ASP A 24 32.72 46.06 -10.79
N GLY A 25 33.56 45.46 -9.95
CA GLY A 25 34.76 46.10 -9.39
C GLY A 25 34.52 46.86 -8.07
N GLN A 26 33.29 46.89 -7.54
CA GLN A 26 33.00 47.50 -6.25
C GLN A 26 33.80 46.83 -5.13
N PHE A 27 34.51 47.61 -4.32
CA PHE A 27 35.29 47.10 -3.20
C PHE A 27 34.40 46.83 -1.99
N LEU A 28 34.44 45.60 -1.46
CA LEU A 28 33.64 45.18 -0.30
C LEU A 28 34.39 45.28 1.03
N GLY A 29 35.73 45.31 1.00
CA GLY A 29 36.56 45.35 2.19
C GLY A 29 37.64 44.26 2.22
N THR A 30 38.28 44.10 3.38
CA THR A 30 39.41 43.18 3.56
C THR A 30 39.13 42.16 4.67
N PHE A 31 38.91 40.91 4.28
CA PHE A 31 38.42 39.84 5.17
C PHE A 31 39.27 38.57 5.07
N LEU A 32 39.00 37.60 5.93
CA LEU A 32 39.63 36.28 5.82
C LEU A 32 39.12 35.54 4.59
N GLU A 33 39.96 34.70 4.02
CA GLU A 33 39.53 33.77 2.97
C GLU A 33 38.33 32.93 3.42
N GLY A 34 37.28 32.88 2.59
CA GLY A 34 36.08 32.08 2.86
C GLY A 34 35.19 32.60 3.99
N SER A 35 35.41 33.83 4.48
CA SER A 35 34.60 34.40 5.57
C SER A 35 33.33 35.13 5.13
N LEU A 36 33.20 35.41 3.83
CA LEU A 36 32.04 36.07 3.24
C LEU A 36 31.11 35.03 2.64
N GLU A 37 29.84 35.09 3.02
CA GLU A 37 28.78 34.25 2.47
C GLU A 37 27.73 35.14 1.80
N PRO A 38 27.27 34.81 0.58
CA PRO A 38 26.36 35.64 -0.16
C PRO A 38 24.96 35.65 0.49
N LEU A 39 24.32 36.80 0.40
CA LEU A 39 22.90 37.00 0.66
C LEU A 39 22.23 37.55 -0.62
N ALA A 40 20.89 37.58 -0.64
CA ALA A 40 20.16 38.20 -1.75
C ALA A 40 20.57 39.67 -1.98
N ASN A 41 20.35 40.15 -3.19
CA ASN A 41 20.58 41.55 -3.59
C ASN A 41 22.03 42.04 -3.38
N ARG A 42 23.02 41.17 -3.55
CA ARG A 42 24.46 41.46 -3.43
C ARG A 42 24.91 41.87 -2.02
N TYR A 43 24.13 41.53 -1.01
CA TYR A 43 24.58 41.60 0.38
C TYR A 43 25.47 40.40 0.70
N PHE A 44 26.31 40.54 1.72
CA PHE A 44 27.12 39.43 2.23
C PHE A 44 27.07 39.44 3.74
N TRP A 45 27.08 38.27 4.38
CA TRP A 45 27.29 38.20 5.82
C TRP A 45 28.63 37.58 6.16
N ILE A 46 29.17 38.03 7.29
CA ILE A 46 30.45 37.59 7.80
C ILE A 46 30.19 36.61 8.93
N LYS A 47 30.58 35.35 8.74
CA LYS A 47 30.54 34.35 9.81
C LYS A 47 31.58 34.66 10.89
N PRO A 48 31.29 34.39 12.17
CA PRO A 48 32.27 34.57 13.24
C PRO A 48 33.55 33.80 12.96
N ASN A 49 34.69 34.44 13.15
CA ASN A 49 36.01 33.90 12.85
C ASN A 49 37.07 34.49 13.80
N LYS A 50 38.33 34.08 13.64
CA LYS A 50 39.44 34.49 14.52
C LYS A 50 39.70 35.99 14.56
N LEU A 51 39.30 36.75 13.53
CA LEU A 51 39.50 38.20 13.45
C LEU A 51 38.22 38.99 13.73
N GLN A 52 37.06 38.35 13.69
CA GLN A 52 35.76 38.97 13.93
C GLN A 52 34.88 38.01 14.73
N SER A 53 34.72 38.27 16.02
CA SER A 53 34.03 37.36 16.95
C SER A 53 32.51 37.34 16.82
N LYS A 54 31.92 38.33 16.14
CA LYS A 54 30.47 38.47 15.96
C LYS A 54 30.07 38.58 14.49
N ILE A 55 28.82 38.25 14.20
CA ILE A 55 28.26 38.35 12.85
C ILE A 55 28.11 39.83 12.44
N ALA A 56 28.35 40.12 11.16
CA ALA A 56 28.04 41.41 10.54
C ALA A 56 27.49 41.20 9.12
N VAL A 57 26.82 42.20 8.56
CA VAL A 57 26.32 42.20 7.19
C VAL A 57 26.92 43.37 6.41
N ILE A 58 27.42 43.08 5.21
CA ILE A 58 27.98 44.00 4.24
C ILE A 58 26.90 44.32 3.21
N GLN A 59 26.71 45.62 2.98
CA GLN A 59 25.83 46.17 1.96
C GLN A 59 26.48 46.10 0.57
N PRO A 60 25.69 46.21 -0.53
CA PRO A 60 26.22 46.15 -1.89
C PRO A 60 27.24 47.23 -2.23
N ASP A 61 27.23 48.35 -1.51
CA ASP A 61 28.19 49.45 -1.64
C ASP A 61 29.50 49.22 -0.85
N GLY A 62 29.61 48.11 -0.12
CA GLY A 62 30.75 47.76 0.72
C GLY A 62 30.69 48.33 2.15
N ASN A 63 29.65 49.10 2.50
CA ASN A 63 29.44 49.56 3.86
C ASN A 63 28.94 48.42 4.75
N ILE A 64 29.19 48.52 6.05
CA ILE A 64 28.63 47.58 7.03
C ILE A 64 27.22 48.07 7.38
N LEU A 65 26.22 47.22 7.11
CA LEU A 65 24.82 47.50 7.45
C LEU A 65 24.68 47.69 8.96
N ASP A 66 25.16 46.70 9.71
CA ASP A 66 25.22 46.68 11.15
C ASP A 66 26.17 45.53 11.57
N GLU A 67 26.72 45.60 12.77
CA GLU A 67 27.69 44.65 13.30
C GLU A 67 27.32 44.16 14.70
N GLY A 68 27.93 43.05 15.11
CA GLY A 68 27.78 42.55 16.47
C GLY A 68 26.53 41.72 16.69
N PHE A 69 26.01 41.04 15.65
CA PHE A 69 24.82 40.20 15.82
C PHE A 69 25.16 38.94 16.60
N ASP A 70 24.26 38.59 17.50
CA ASP A 70 24.33 37.38 18.32
C ASP A 70 23.78 36.17 17.53
N ARG A 71 22.80 36.39 16.64
CA ARG A 71 22.25 35.39 15.70
C ARG A 71 21.74 36.06 14.43
N ILE A 72 21.73 35.33 13.32
CA ILE A 72 21.07 35.73 12.07
C ILE A 72 20.26 34.55 11.50
N LEU A 73 19.12 34.86 10.91
CA LEU A 73 18.29 34.00 10.08
C LEU A 73 18.39 34.55 8.66
N ALA A 74 19.28 33.92 7.90
CA ALA A 74 19.46 34.15 6.49
C ALA A 74 19.15 32.83 5.77
N LEU A 75 18.11 32.84 4.95
CA LEU A 75 17.60 31.67 4.27
C LEU A 75 17.83 31.82 2.77
N ASP A 76 18.10 30.70 2.11
CA ASP A 76 18.33 30.68 0.67
C ASP A 76 17.11 31.26 -0.05
N ASP A 77 17.37 32.10 -1.06
CA ASP A 77 16.37 32.83 -1.85
C ASP A 77 15.44 33.80 -1.09
N TYR A 78 15.67 34.04 0.21
CA TYR A 78 14.93 35.09 0.92
C TYR A 78 15.49 36.47 0.55
N ARG A 79 14.59 37.43 0.35
CA ARG A 79 14.93 38.85 0.11
C ARG A 79 14.98 39.65 1.40
N SER A 80 14.84 38.96 2.53
CA SER A 80 14.81 39.52 3.87
C SER A 80 15.65 38.68 4.81
N ILE A 81 16.27 39.34 5.79
CA ILE A 81 16.97 38.67 6.90
C ILE A 81 16.33 39.08 8.22
N ALA A 82 16.43 38.20 9.22
CA ALA A 82 16.16 38.56 10.60
C ALA A 82 17.41 38.35 11.44
N TYR A 83 17.75 39.26 12.33
CA TYR A 83 18.93 39.12 13.18
C TYR A 83 18.65 39.55 14.62
N LEU A 84 19.33 38.91 15.55
CA LEU A 84 19.27 39.18 16.98
C LEU A 84 20.51 39.99 17.37
N LYS A 85 20.30 41.15 17.98
CA LYS A 85 21.36 41.98 18.55
C LYS A 85 20.90 42.54 19.89
N ASN A 86 21.71 42.40 20.93
CA ASN A 86 21.40 42.91 22.27
C ASN A 86 20.03 42.43 22.78
N LYS A 87 19.73 41.13 22.57
CA LYS A 87 18.45 40.49 22.94
C LYS A 87 17.20 41.06 22.23
N ARG A 88 17.37 41.82 21.14
CA ARG A 88 16.26 42.34 20.31
C ARG A 88 16.39 41.84 18.88
N TRP A 89 15.30 41.35 18.33
CA TRP A 89 15.24 40.95 16.92
C TRP A 89 14.96 42.16 16.03
N ARG A 90 15.52 42.13 14.82
CA ARG A 90 15.23 43.07 13.74
C ARG A 90 15.02 42.30 12.45
N ILE A 91 14.12 42.79 11.60
CA ILE A 91 13.90 42.26 10.25
C ILE A 91 14.31 43.33 9.25
N TYR A 92 15.08 42.96 8.24
CA TYR A 92 15.60 43.88 7.24
C TYR A 92 15.32 43.35 5.83
N SER A 93 14.77 44.20 4.98
CA SER A 93 14.58 43.90 3.56
C SER A 93 15.87 44.20 2.81
N LEU A 94 16.52 43.17 2.28
CA LEU A 94 17.72 43.29 1.45
C LEU A 94 17.38 43.91 0.08
N GLU A 95 16.14 43.75 -0.38
CA GLU A 95 15.68 44.32 -1.66
C GLU A 95 15.44 45.83 -1.57
N LEU A 96 14.76 46.27 -0.51
CA LEU A 96 14.40 47.68 -0.34
C LEU A 96 15.42 48.49 0.48
N GLY A 97 16.37 47.81 1.13
CA GLY A 97 17.40 48.45 1.94
C GLY A 97 16.89 49.09 3.24
N LEU A 98 15.78 48.60 3.80
CA LEU A 98 15.12 49.20 4.98
C LEU A 98 14.79 48.18 6.08
N PHE A 99 14.67 48.68 7.31
CA PHE A 99 14.18 47.92 8.45
C PHE A 99 12.66 47.76 8.38
N ARG A 100 12.19 46.52 8.51
CA ARG A 100 10.77 46.19 8.66
C ARG A 100 10.38 46.23 10.13
N LEU A 101 9.15 46.66 10.40
CA LEU A 101 8.62 46.77 11.77
C LEU A 101 9.53 47.61 12.70
N ALA A 102 10.10 48.71 12.19
CA ALA A 102 11.10 49.51 12.90
C ALA A 102 10.58 50.10 14.23
N ASP A 103 9.28 50.41 14.30
CA ASP A 103 8.63 50.95 15.49
C ASP A 103 8.16 49.86 16.47
N LEU A 104 8.31 48.59 16.11
CA LEU A 104 7.91 47.45 16.94
C LEU A 104 9.12 46.85 17.64
N THR A 105 8.96 46.62 18.94
CA THR A 105 9.93 45.84 19.70
C THR A 105 9.66 44.34 19.48
N ILE A 106 10.58 43.67 18.79
CA ILE A 106 10.47 42.24 18.48
C ILE A 106 11.25 41.41 19.50
N ASP A 107 10.53 40.53 20.18
CA ASP A 107 11.06 39.64 21.20
C ASP A 107 11.50 38.29 20.60
N GLN A 108 10.84 37.85 19.52
CA GLN A 108 11.11 36.58 18.88
C GLN A 108 10.87 36.64 17.37
N VAL A 109 11.73 35.99 16.60
CA VAL A 109 11.49 35.66 15.19
C VAL A 109 11.72 34.17 15.00
N LEU A 110 10.74 33.49 14.42
CA LEU A 110 10.81 32.07 14.07
C LEU A 110 10.61 31.89 12.57
N VAL A 111 11.36 30.94 12.02
CA VAL A 111 11.09 30.35 10.71
C VAL A 111 11.06 28.84 10.90
N ASP A 112 10.05 28.21 10.31
CA ASP A 112 9.80 26.78 10.36
C ASP A 112 9.76 26.22 8.92
N HIS A 113 9.36 24.97 8.74
CA HIS A 113 9.26 24.29 7.45
C HIS A 113 8.40 25.01 6.40
N ILE A 114 7.56 25.97 6.80
CA ILE A 114 6.80 26.83 5.89
C ILE A 114 7.69 27.55 4.85
N GLN A 115 8.98 27.75 5.15
CA GLN A 115 9.94 28.36 4.22
C GLN A 115 10.08 27.63 2.88
N GLN A 116 9.71 26.34 2.82
CA GLN A 116 9.70 25.54 1.59
C GLN A 116 8.54 25.93 0.66
N TYR A 117 7.47 26.50 1.20
CA TYR A 117 6.22 26.79 0.49
C TYR A 117 5.97 28.30 0.33
N ARG A 118 6.33 29.10 1.34
CA ARG A 118 6.27 30.56 1.30
C ARG A 118 7.56 31.18 1.84
N LYS A 119 8.25 31.88 0.94
CA LYS A 119 9.46 32.65 1.23
C LYS A 119 9.11 33.99 1.89
N ASP A 120 10.09 34.57 2.58
CA ASP A 120 10.01 35.87 3.25
C ASP A 120 8.91 35.99 4.34
N ILE A 121 8.29 34.89 4.77
CA ILE A 121 7.37 34.87 5.91
C ILE A 121 8.15 34.58 7.21
N PHE A 122 7.84 35.35 8.24
CA PHE A 122 8.32 35.16 9.60
C PHE A 122 7.17 35.06 10.60
N VAL A 123 7.28 34.15 11.57
CA VAL A 123 6.46 34.23 12.79
C VAL A 123 7.15 35.19 13.74
N VAL A 124 6.46 36.27 14.10
CA VAL A 124 7.02 37.38 14.88
C VAL A 124 6.31 37.46 16.22
N GLY A 125 7.08 37.39 17.30
CA GLY A 125 6.62 37.58 18.67
C GLY A 125 7.00 38.96 19.21
N CYS A 126 6.04 39.63 19.84
CA CYS A 126 6.20 40.95 20.47
C CYS A 126 5.29 41.06 21.71
N ALA A 127 5.27 42.22 22.35
CA ALA A 127 4.41 42.50 23.52
C ALA A 127 2.91 42.29 23.26
N GLN A 128 2.45 42.37 22.01
CA GLN A 128 1.06 42.14 21.60
C GLN A 128 0.76 40.66 21.33
N GLY A 129 1.74 39.77 21.44
CA GLY A 129 1.64 38.34 21.16
C GLY A 129 2.42 37.94 19.91
N GLN A 130 1.98 36.84 19.26
CA GLN A 130 2.62 36.33 18.04
C GLN A 130 1.77 36.61 16.82
N GLY A 131 2.39 36.83 15.65
CA GLY A 131 1.72 37.03 14.37
C GLY A 131 2.55 36.46 13.21
N ILE A 132 2.00 36.52 11.99
CA ILE A 132 2.67 36.07 10.75
C ILE A 132 2.91 37.31 9.89
N TYR A 133 4.17 37.59 9.57
CA TYR A 133 4.60 38.77 8.85
C TYR A 133 5.24 38.40 7.51
N ASP A 134 4.78 39.03 6.42
CA ASP A 134 5.41 38.95 5.10
C ASP A 134 6.43 40.08 4.97
N ALA A 135 7.71 39.77 5.11
CA ALA A 135 8.78 40.77 5.10
C ALA A 135 9.06 41.33 3.70
N HIS A 136 8.75 40.57 2.65
CA HIS A 136 8.90 41.04 1.29
C HIS A 136 7.86 42.13 0.99
N ARG A 137 6.58 41.86 1.26
CA ARG A 137 5.50 42.83 1.05
C ARG A 137 5.46 43.92 2.11
N GLY A 138 5.92 43.61 3.31
CA GLY A 138 5.92 44.53 4.44
C GLY A 138 4.56 44.63 5.13
N GLU A 139 3.82 43.53 5.21
CA GLU A 139 2.46 43.48 5.76
C GLU A 139 2.29 42.30 6.74
N TRP A 140 1.39 42.47 7.71
CA TRP A 140 0.94 41.35 8.54
C TRP A 140 -0.05 40.49 7.75
N LEU A 141 0.28 39.22 7.57
CA LEU A 141 -0.68 38.23 7.06
C LEU A 141 -1.63 37.79 8.18
N LEU A 142 -1.10 37.77 9.41
CA LEU A 142 -1.86 37.56 10.64
C LEU A 142 -1.31 38.53 11.70
N GLU A 143 -2.14 39.49 12.10
CA GLU A 143 -1.79 40.47 13.13
C GLU A 143 -1.43 39.81 14.48
N PRO A 144 -0.46 40.34 15.24
CA PRO A 144 -0.08 39.80 16.53
C PRO A 144 -1.24 39.79 17.52
N ALA A 145 -1.45 38.65 18.19
CA ALA A 145 -2.42 38.56 19.27
C ALA A 145 -1.91 37.70 20.43
N ILE A 146 -2.17 38.14 21.66
CA ILE A 146 -1.84 37.42 22.90
C ILE A 146 -2.57 36.06 22.94
N ALA A 147 -3.72 35.96 22.27
CA ALA A 147 -4.48 34.73 22.15
C ALA A 147 -3.74 33.63 21.36
N TYR A 148 -2.75 33.97 20.53
CA TYR A 148 -1.95 33.01 19.75
C TYR A 148 -0.77 32.53 20.59
N GLN A 149 -0.96 31.39 21.25
CA GLN A 149 0.02 30.79 22.16
C GLN A 149 1.21 30.18 21.41
N LYS A 150 0.97 29.67 20.21
CA LYS A 150 1.99 29.13 19.31
C LYS A 150 1.52 29.18 17.86
N ILE A 151 2.40 29.57 16.95
CA ILE A 151 2.18 29.46 15.50
C ILE A 151 3.28 28.56 14.92
N GLU A 152 2.89 27.51 14.19
CA GLU A 152 3.85 26.55 13.60
C GLU A 152 3.36 26.04 12.23
N HIS A 153 4.29 25.49 11.45
CA HIS A 153 3.93 24.82 10.19
C HIS A 153 3.09 23.57 10.48
N CYS A 154 2.09 23.31 9.64
CA CYS A 154 1.25 22.12 9.74
C CYS A 154 1.50 21.18 8.55
N PHE A 155 1.17 21.63 7.35
CA PHE A 155 1.28 20.84 6.13
C PHE A 155 1.23 21.77 4.91
N LEU A 156 2.07 21.56 3.90
CA LEU A 156 2.12 22.42 2.70
C LEU A 156 2.11 23.92 3.05
N ASP A 157 1.20 24.69 2.45
CA ASP A 157 1.00 26.13 2.62
C ASP A 157 0.27 26.50 3.93
N PHE A 158 -0.02 25.53 4.80
CA PHE A 158 -0.83 25.73 6.00
C PHE A 158 0.00 25.83 7.27
N MET A 159 -0.33 26.84 8.07
CA MET A 159 0.14 26.97 9.45
C MET A 159 -1.00 26.66 10.41
N ARG A 160 -0.69 26.16 11.60
CA ARG A 160 -1.65 26.02 12.69
C ARG A 160 -1.31 26.98 13.83
N ILE A 161 -2.36 27.60 14.36
CA ILE A 161 -2.31 28.61 15.41
C ILE A 161 -2.98 28.02 16.65
N HIS A 162 -2.20 27.78 17.69
CA HIS A 162 -2.67 27.26 18.97
C HIS A 162 -3.24 28.40 19.82
N CYS A 163 -4.45 28.20 20.33
CA CYS A 163 -5.17 29.07 21.24
C CYS A 163 -5.64 28.27 22.46
N ALA A 164 -6.07 28.97 23.52
CA ALA A 164 -6.55 28.30 24.74
C ALA A 164 -7.77 27.41 24.50
N GLN A 165 -8.62 27.73 23.53
CA GLN A 165 -9.87 27.03 23.23
C GLN A 165 -9.77 26.07 22.03
N GLY A 166 -8.60 25.94 21.39
CA GLY A 166 -8.44 25.11 20.18
C GLY A 166 -7.40 25.67 19.22
N MET A 167 -7.56 25.36 17.95
CA MET A 167 -6.64 25.74 16.88
C MET A 167 -7.36 26.40 15.72
N TYR A 168 -6.69 27.38 15.10
CA TYR A 168 -7.03 27.86 13.77
C TYR A 168 -6.01 27.32 12.77
N CYS A 169 -6.46 27.04 11.54
CA CYS A 169 -5.57 26.92 10.41
C CYS A 169 -5.45 28.29 9.72
N PHE A 170 -4.26 28.63 9.26
CA PHE A 170 -4.00 29.77 8.41
C PHE A 170 -3.44 29.30 7.07
N ASP A 171 -4.21 29.53 6.01
CA ASP A 171 -3.79 29.29 4.63
C ASP A 171 -2.92 30.45 4.17
N THR A 172 -1.60 30.23 4.08
CA THR A 172 -0.67 31.28 3.67
C THR A 172 -0.76 31.62 2.18
N LYS A 173 -1.36 30.76 1.35
CA LYS A 173 -1.56 31.02 -0.08
C LYS A 173 -2.72 31.98 -0.31
N LEU A 174 -3.82 31.79 0.43
CA LEU A 174 -5.01 32.64 0.33
C LEU A 174 -5.03 33.78 1.35
N ASN A 175 -4.15 33.76 2.35
CA ASN A 175 -4.14 34.66 3.50
C ASN A 175 -5.49 34.64 4.27
N VAL A 176 -6.05 33.44 4.47
CA VAL A 176 -7.33 33.25 5.16
C VAL A 176 -7.15 32.36 6.38
N ARG A 177 -7.79 32.74 7.48
CA ARG A 177 -7.88 31.94 8.70
C ARG A 177 -9.18 31.15 8.73
N SER A 178 -9.11 29.89 9.14
CA SER A 178 -10.27 29.02 9.30
C SER A 178 -11.15 29.43 10.50
N ALA A 179 -12.28 28.72 10.67
CA ALA A 179 -12.95 28.63 11.97
C ALA A 179 -12.08 27.90 13.01
N LEU A 180 -12.49 27.96 14.28
CA LEU A 180 -11.84 27.26 15.39
C LEU A 180 -12.20 25.77 15.39
N TYR A 181 -11.18 24.93 15.58
CA TYR A 181 -11.25 23.47 15.72
C TYR A 181 -10.57 23.04 17.02
N ASP A 182 -10.90 21.87 17.56
CA ASP A 182 -10.24 21.37 18.78
C ASP A 182 -8.80 20.93 18.47
N TYR A 183 -8.58 20.42 17.25
CA TYR A 183 -7.26 20.01 16.75
C TYR A 183 -7.19 20.05 15.23
N ILE A 184 -5.99 20.31 14.70
CA ILE A 184 -5.70 20.37 13.27
C ILE A 184 -4.37 19.66 13.00
N CYS A 185 -4.37 18.73 12.05
CA CYS A 185 -3.15 18.03 11.61
C CYS A 185 -3.10 17.77 10.11
N SER A 186 -1.97 17.22 9.68
CA SER A 186 -1.78 16.72 8.32
C SER A 186 -2.81 15.64 7.97
N PRO A 187 -3.11 15.44 6.68
CA PRO A 187 -3.98 14.35 6.21
C PRO A 187 -3.32 12.99 6.43
N PHE A 188 -4.11 11.91 6.30
CA PHE A 188 -3.58 10.55 6.32
C PHE A 188 -2.66 10.28 5.12
N HIS A 189 -3.02 10.81 3.94
CA HIS A 189 -2.27 10.59 2.71
C HIS A 189 -1.83 11.91 2.09
N TYR A 190 -0.61 11.94 1.55
CA TYR A 190 -0.12 13.11 0.84
C TYR A 190 -0.89 13.27 -0.49
N PRO A 191 -1.44 14.46 -0.80
CA PRO A 191 -2.20 14.65 -2.03
C PRO A 191 -1.28 14.50 -3.24
N ARG A 192 -1.70 13.69 -4.23
CA ARG A 192 -0.92 13.53 -5.46
C ARG A 192 -1.05 14.80 -6.31
N PRO A 193 0.05 15.33 -6.88
CA PRO A 193 0.02 16.58 -7.65
C PRO A 193 -0.99 16.62 -8.81
N GLU A 194 -1.32 15.45 -9.36
CA GLU A 194 -2.23 15.30 -10.52
C GLU A 194 -3.65 14.87 -10.12
N ALA A 195 -3.94 14.67 -8.83
CA ALA A 195 -5.24 14.18 -8.40
C ALA A 195 -6.29 15.30 -8.41
N ALA A 196 -7.47 14.99 -8.94
CA ALA A 196 -8.65 15.85 -8.88
C ALA A 196 -9.33 15.83 -7.50
N GLU A 197 -8.90 14.95 -6.61
CA GLU A 197 -9.42 14.76 -5.26
C GLU A 197 -8.27 14.47 -4.29
N GLY A 198 -8.45 14.83 -3.03
CA GLY A 198 -7.45 14.60 -1.99
C GLY A 198 -7.67 15.49 -0.78
N GLU A 199 -6.88 15.24 0.26
CA GLU A 199 -7.00 15.92 1.55
C GLU A 199 -5.77 16.79 1.81
N LEU A 200 -6.01 17.98 2.32
CA LEU A 200 -4.98 18.94 2.74
C LEU A 200 -4.78 18.94 4.25
N LEU A 201 -5.85 18.74 5.04
CA LEU A 201 -5.81 18.73 6.50
C LEU A 201 -6.91 17.86 7.08
N LEU A 202 -6.68 17.36 8.30
CA LEU A 202 -7.72 16.81 9.18
C LEU A 202 -8.08 17.82 10.26
N LEU A 203 -9.37 18.01 10.48
CA LEU A 203 -9.93 19.00 11.38
C LEU A 203 -10.90 18.31 12.36
N PHE A 204 -10.66 18.48 13.65
CA PHE A 204 -11.45 17.84 14.71
C PHE A 204 -12.34 18.87 15.39
N LYS A 205 -13.63 18.58 15.55
CA LYS A 205 -14.58 19.47 16.26
C LYS A 205 -15.65 18.67 16.99
N GLY A 206 -15.60 18.71 18.32
CA GLY A 206 -16.45 17.91 19.20
C GLY A 206 -16.24 16.43 18.96
N ASP A 207 -17.31 15.77 18.52
CA ASP A 207 -17.35 14.35 18.15
C ASP A 207 -17.23 14.10 16.64
N LYS A 208 -17.06 15.17 15.85
CA LYS A 208 -17.00 15.12 14.40
C LYS A 208 -15.58 15.31 13.87
N LEU A 209 -15.32 14.64 12.75
CA LEU A 209 -14.10 14.73 11.98
C LEU A 209 -14.41 15.34 10.61
N PHE A 210 -13.53 16.22 10.14
CA PHE A 210 -13.65 16.84 8.82
C PHE A 210 -12.30 16.76 8.11
N ASN A 211 -12.32 16.76 6.78
CA ASN A 211 -11.15 17.05 5.98
C ASN A 211 -11.29 18.43 5.33
N LEU A 212 -10.14 19.06 5.08
CA LEU A 212 -10.03 20.15 4.12
C LEU A 212 -9.61 19.53 2.78
N ASP A 213 -10.47 19.56 1.77
CA ASP A 213 -10.13 18.99 0.46
C ASP A 213 -9.12 19.87 -0.32
N ILE A 214 -8.61 19.38 -1.45
CA ILE A 214 -7.68 20.13 -2.32
C ILE A 214 -8.26 21.47 -2.84
N ASN A 215 -9.58 21.58 -2.90
CA ASN A 215 -10.32 22.77 -3.29
C ASN A 215 -10.61 23.72 -2.11
N ARG A 216 -10.12 23.36 -0.91
CA ARG A 216 -10.29 24.08 0.37
C ARG A 216 -11.72 24.13 0.87
N ASN A 217 -12.53 23.15 0.49
CA ASN A 217 -13.83 22.92 1.12
C ASN A 217 -13.63 22.09 2.39
N VAL A 218 -14.39 22.42 3.42
CA VAL A 218 -14.47 21.60 4.63
C VAL A 218 -15.58 20.59 4.41
N VAL A 219 -15.25 19.30 4.41
CA VAL A 219 -16.20 18.21 4.23
C VAL A 219 -16.21 17.35 5.49
N GLU A 220 -17.40 17.05 6.00
CA GLU A 220 -17.57 16.18 7.16
C GLU A 220 -17.26 14.74 6.74
N ILE A 221 -16.37 14.07 7.49
CA ILE A 221 -16.06 12.66 7.28
C ILE A 221 -17.15 11.85 7.98
N PRO A 222 -17.88 10.98 7.25
CA PRO A 222 -18.92 10.17 7.85
C PRO A 222 -18.32 9.17 8.85
N GLU A 223 -19.06 8.88 9.92
CA GLU A 223 -18.62 7.90 10.94
C GLU A 223 -18.37 6.51 10.36
N THR A 224 -18.98 6.17 9.22
CA THR A 224 -18.73 4.93 8.50
C THR A 224 -17.29 4.74 8.10
N ALA A 225 -16.56 5.84 7.84
CA ALA A 225 -15.14 5.79 7.48
C ALA A 225 -14.22 5.63 8.71
N TYR A 226 -14.71 5.73 9.95
CA TYR A 226 -13.82 5.77 11.12
C TYR A 226 -13.09 4.44 11.33
N GLY A 227 -13.69 3.32 10.96
CA GLY A 227 -13.03 2.01 11.03
C GLY A 227 -11.83 1.93 10.07
N TYR A 228 -12.03 2.33 8.81
CA TYR A 228 -10.95 2.48 7.83
C TYR A 228 -9.88 3.48 8.29
N LEU A 229 -10.27 4.68 8.72
CA LEU A 229 -9.29 5.68 9.20
C LEU A 229 -8.50 5.18 10.41
N TYR A 230 -9.12 4.34 11.24
CA TYR A 230 -8.41 3.72 12.34
C TYR A 230 -7.35 2.73 11.86
N SER A 231 -7.56 1.98 10.77
CA SER A 231 -6.52 1.13 10.18
C SER A 231 -5.34 1.99 9.67
N GLU A 232 -5.63 3.17 9.11
CA GLU A 232 -4.65 4.14 8.60
C GLU A 232 -3.96 5.01 9.67
N ARG A 233 -4.26 4.82 10.96
CA ARG A 233 -3.69 5.63 12.07
C ARG A 233 -2.15 5.70 12.09
N TYR A 234 -1.46 4.75 11.47
CA TYR A 234 0.00 4.70 11.38
C TYR A 234 0.59 5.64 10.33
N GLN A 235 -0.23 6.23 9.45
CA GLN A 235 0.21 7.30 8.56
C GLN A 235 0.44 8.61 9.32
N LEU A 236 -0.32 8.84 10.39
CA LEU A 236 -0.09 9.95 11.31
C LEU A 236 1.08 9.63 12.25
N ARG A 237 1.76 10.67 12.75
CA ARG A 237 2.92 10.52 13.63
C ARG A 237 2.84 11.42 14.87
N GLY A 238 3.50 10.99 15.94
CA GLY A 238 3.68 11.79 17.14
C GLY A 238 2.35 12.25 17.75
N ARG A 239 2.19 13.58 17.93
CA ARG A 239 1.00 14.16 18.57
C ARG A 239 -0.26 13.98 17.73
N ASP A 240 -0.13 14.04 16.41
CA ASP A 240 -1.28 13.96 15.50
C ASP A 240 -1.92 12.55 15.56
N GLN A 241 -1.09 11.52 15.53
CA GLN A 241 -1.54 10.15 15.77
C GLN A 241 -2.16 9.97 17.16
N SER A 242 -1.48 10.49 18.18
CA SER A 242 -1.94 10.36 19.57
C SER A 242 -3.31 11.01 19.75
N TYR A 243 -3.53 12.18 19.15
CA TYR A 243 -4.81 12.89 19.21
C TYR A 243 -5.90 12.12 18.47
N PHE A 244 -5.63 11.65 17.25
CA PHE A 244 -6.60 10.85 16.48
C PHE A 244 -7.02 9.58 17.23
N ILE A 245 -6.07 8.86 17.85
CA ILE A 245 -6.38 7.68 18.66
C ILE A 245 -7.28 8.07 19.85
N GLN A 246 -6.99 9.15 20.55
CA GLN A 246 -7.83 9.61 21.67
C GLN A 246 -9.24 9.99 21.20
N PHE A 247 -9.35 10.68 20.07
CA PHE A 247 -10.62 11.02 19.44
C PHE A 247 -11.44 9.76 19.12
N TYR A 248 -10.81 8.79 18.45
CA TYR A 248 -11.45 7.52 18.09
C TYR A 248 -11.88 6.71 19.33
N GLN A 249 -11.03 6.65 20.37
CA GLN A 249 -11.36 5.98 21.64
C GLN A 249 -12.49 6.69 22.41
N ALA A 250 -12.58 8.02 22.31
CA ALA A 250 -13.73 8.75 22.84
C ALA A 250 -15.01 8.46 22.05
N TRP A 251 -14.90 8.33 20.73
CA TRP A 251 -16.02 7.94 19.87
C TRP A 251 -16.53 6.53 20.21
N ILE A 252 -15.65 5.53 20.30
CA ILE A 252 -16.02 4.16 20.72
C ILE A 252 -16.75 4.18 22.07
N ARG A 253 -16.20 4.87 23.08
CA ARG A 253 -16.82 4.94 24.41
C ARG A 253 -18.21 5.56 24.41
N ARG A 254 -18.49 6.51 23.52
CA ARG A 254 -19.83 7.10 23.37
C ARG A 254 -20.80 6.15 22.68
N LYS A 255 -20.34 5.39 21.68
CA LYS A 255 -21.16 4.42 20.96
C LYS A 255 -21.48 3.19 21.81
N GLY A 256 -20.56 2.78 22.68
CA GLY A 256 -20.69 1.61 23.53
C GLY A 256 -20.51 0.31 22.77
N ASP A 257 -21.03 -0.77 23.33
CA ASP A 257 -20.93 -2.11 22.74
C ASP A 257 -21.62 -2.16 21.37
N GLY A 258 -20.97 -2.80 20.39
CA GLY A 258 -21.46 -2.87 19.02
C GLY A 258 -21.21 -1.60 18.20
N TYR A 259 -20.25 -0.75 18.57
CA TYR A 259 -19.84 0.41 17.79
C TYR A 259 -19.36 0.04 16.36
N GLU A 260 -18.92 -1.19 16.13
CA GLU A 260 -18.48 -1.64 14.81
C GLU A 260 -19.63 -1.66 13.80
N GLN A 261 -20.89 -1.71 14.27
CA GLN A 261 -22.04 -1.56 13.39
C GLN A 261 -22.01 -0.25 12.61
N TYR A 262 -21.30 0.78 13.07
CA TYR A 262 -21.21 2.04 12.34
C TYR A 262 -20.23 1.99 11.18
N PHE A 263 -19.35 0.98 11.08
CA PHE A 263 -18.38 0.86 10.00
C PHE A 263 -19.04 0.56 8.66
N ASP A 264 -18.35 0.96 7.58
CA ASP A 264 -18.68 0.52 6.24
C ASP A 264 -18.50 -1.01 6.06
N ASN A 265 -19.11 -1.55 5.01
CA ASN A 265 -19.13 -3.00 4.76
C ASN A 265 -17.74 -3.58 4.45
N GLU A 266 -16.86 -2.81 3.81
CA GLU A 266 -15.50 -3.25 3.46
C GLU A 266 -14.65 -3.42 4.73
N THR A 267 -14.69 -2.43 5.62
CA THR A 267 -14.04 -2.49 6.93
C THR A 267 -14.58 -3.64 7.79
N LEU A 268 -15.90 -3.88 7.77
CA LEU A 268 -16.51 -5.01 8.48
C LEU A 268 -16.00 -6.35 7.93
N LEU A 269 -15.93 -6.47 6.60
CA LEU A 269 -15.46 -7.66 5.90
C LEU A 269 -13.98 -7.96 6.23
N GLU A 270 -13.11 -6.98 6.09
CA GLU A 270 -11.67 -7.14 6.35
C GLU A 270 -11.37 -7.51 7.80
N ASN A 271 -11.99 -6.78 8.75
CA ASN A 271 -11.81 -7.08 10.16
C ASN A 271 -12.39 -8.45 10.54
N GLY A 272 -13.54 -8.82 9.95
CA GLY A 272 -14.15 -10.13 10.16
C GLY A 272 -13.24 -11.27 9.67
N LYS A 273 -12.69 -11.17 8.45
CA LYS A 273 -11.75 -12.15 7.89
C LYS A 273 -10.50 -12.29 8.76
N LYS A 274 -10.00 -11.18 9.30
CA LYS A 274 -8.86 -11.20 10.22
C LYS A 274 -9.18 -11.94 11.52
N LEU A 275 -10.34 -11.68 12.11
CA LEU A 275 -10.78 -12.36 13.33
C LEU A 275 -10.98 -13.86 13.11
N GLU A 276 -11.55 -14.24 11.96
CA GLU A 276 -11.69 -15.63 11.53
C GLU A 276 -10.34 -16.34 11.44
N ALA A 277 -9.35 -15.73 10.75
CA ALA A 277 -7.99 -16.26 10.67
C ALA A 277 -7.26 -16.34 12.03
N GLU A 278 -7.67 -15.52 13.01
CA GLU A 278 -7.19 -15.57 14.40
C GLU A 278 -7.95 -16.60 15.27
N GLY A 279 -8.93 -17.31 14.72
CA GLY A 279 -9.78 -18.27 15.44
C GLY A 279 -10.86 -17.63 16.31
N LYS A 280 -11.11 -16.31 16.19
CA LYS A 280 -12.13 -15.57 16.93
C LYS A 280 -13.46 -15.57 16.18
N ILE A 281 -13.99 -16.77 15.94
CA ILE A 281 -15.14 -17.00 15.06
C ILE A 281 -16.38 -16.23 15.51
N SER A 282 -16.67 -16.16 16.82
CA SER A 282 -17.82 -15.40 17.34
C SER A 282 -17.76 -13.90 17.02
N ASP A 283 -16.57 -13.30 17.08
CA ASP A 283 -16.39 -11.89 16.72
C ASP A 283 -16.48 -11.67 15.21
N ALA A 284 -15.94 -12.61 14.41
CA ALA A 284 -16.07 -12.58 12.95
C ALA A 284 -17.53 -12.65 12.51
N ILE A 285 -18.31 -13.61 13.04
CA ILE A 285 -19.76 -13.74 12.80
C ILE A 285 -20.47 -12.44 13.12
N ARG A 286 -20.14 -11.80 14.26
CA ARG A 286 -20.75 -10.53 14.65
C ARG A 286 -20.49 -9.42 13.62
N LEU A 287 -19.26 -9.26 13.15
CA LEU A 287 -18.93 -8.25 12.14
C LEU A 287 -19.57 -8.54 10.78
N PHE A 288 -19.49 -9.80 10.33
CA PHE A 288 -20.15 -10.20 9.09
C PHE A 288 -21.67 -10.02 9.17
N SER A 289 -22.29 -10.28 10.32
CA SER A 289 -23.74 -10.07 10.51
C SER A 289 -24.14 -8.62 10.28
N PHE A 290 -23.37 -7.64 10.79
CA PHE A 290 -23.63 -6.22 10.50
C PHE A 290 -23.59 -5.90 9.00
N GLY A 291 -22.63 -6.46 8.26
CA GLY A 291 -22.55 -6.25 6.82
C GLY A 291 -23.67 -6.99 6.07
N ALA A 292 -23.99 -8.22 6.49
CA ALA A 292 -25.01 -9.05 5.89
C ALA A 292 -26.42 -8.45 6.04
N ASP A 293 -26.72 -7.85 7.20
CA ASP A 293 -27.96 -7.12 7.47
C ASP A 293 -28.12 -5.89 6.57
N ARG A 294 -27.02 -5.38 6.01
CA ARG A 294 -26.99 -4.29 5.02
C ARG A 294 -26.97 -4.76 3.57
N GLY A 295 -27.10 -6.07 3.34
CA GLY A 295 -27.06 -6.64 1.99
C GLY A 295 -25.66 -6.83 1.42
N SER A 296 -24.60 -6.82 2.23
CA SER A 296 -23.25 -7.18 1.75
C SER A 296 -23.23 -8.66 1.36
N ALA A 297 -23.13 -8.93 0.05
CA ALA A 297 -23.09 -10.29 -0.48
C ALA A 297 -21.84 -11.06 0.00
N ASP A 298 -20.69 -10.39 0.11
CA ASP A 298 -19.45 -11.00 0.66
C ASP A 298 -19.62 -11.44 2.12
N CYS A 299 -20.23 -10.59 2.95
CA CYS A 299 -20.47 -10.93 4.35
C CYS A 299 -21.50 -12.07 4.49
N GLN A 300 -22.54 -12.08 3.64
CA GLN A 300 -23.50 -13.17 3.59
C GLN A 300 -22.80 -14.47 3.17
N TYR A 301 -21.99 -14.45 2.11
CA TYR A 301 -21.21 -15.59 1.67
C TYR A 301 -20.31 -16.16 2.78
N LEU A 302 -19.56 -15.30 3.51
CA LEU A 302 -18.68 -15.77 4.59
C LEU A 302 -19.45 -16.32 5.80
N LEU A 303 -20.61 -15.74 6.14
CA LEU A 303 -21.48 -16.36 7.14
C LEU A 303 -21.98 -17.73 6.66
N GLY A 304 -22.30 -17.85 5.36
CA GLY A 304 -22.61 -19.12 4.72
C GLY A 304 -21.50 -20.14 4.97
N ASN A 305 -20.25 -19.79 4.64
CA ASN A 305 -19.09 -20.65 4.86
C ASN A 305 -18.97 -21.10 6.31
N ILE A 306 -18.97 -20.16 7.26
CA ILE A 306 -18.80 -20.46 8.69
C ILE A 306 -19.90 -21.40 9.20
N PHE A 307 -21.16 -21.16 8.86
CA PHE A 307 -22.27 -22.01 9.33
C PHE A 307 -22.32 -23.37 8.63
N THR A 308 -21.60 -23.56 7.52
CA THR A 308 -21.48 -24.86 6.84
C THR A 308 -20.17 -25.60 7.12
N ASP A 309 -19.28 -25.02 7.93
CA ASP A 309 -18.00 -25.61 8.28
C ASP A 309 -18.15 -26.65 9.39
N ASP A 310 -17.65 -27.86 9.15
CA ASP A 310 -17.67 -28.97 10.12
C ASP A 310 -16.82 -28.68 11.36
N ASP A 311 -15.78 -27.84 11.21
CA ASP A 311 -14.88 -27.49 12.31
C ASP A 311 -15.49 -26.43 13.24
N TYR A 312 -16.59 -25.78 12.84
CA TYR A 312 -17.29 -24.80 13.68
C TYR A 312 -18.31 -25.48 14.61
N GLU A 313 -18.09 -25.40 15.93
CA GLU A 313 -19.02 -25.99 16.92
C GLU A 313 -20.48 -25.50 16.80
N GLY A 314 -20.70 -24.32 16.22
CA GLY A 314 -22.01 -23.74 15.97
C GLY A 314 -22.56 -23.99 14.57
N MET A 315 -22.04 -24.99 13.85
CA MET A 315 -22.49 -25.37 12.50
C MET A 315 -24.02 -25.49 12.44
N ASP A 316 -24.59 -24.85 11.43
CA ASP A 316 -26.03 -24.84 11.14
C ASP A 316 -26.20 -24.71 9.62
N ILE A 317 -26.28 -25.86 8.96
CA ILE A 317 -26.30 -25.95 7.49
C ILE A 317 -27.48 -25.19 6.89
N GLU A 318 -28.65 -25.23 7.53
CA GLU A 318 -29.84 -24.52 7.02
C GLU A 318 -29.67 -23.00 7.15
N LYS A 319 -29.05 -22.54 8.24
CA LYS A 319 -28.69 -21.13 8.38
C LYS A 319 -27.62 -20.70 7.38
N GLY A 320 -26.59 -21.52 7.17
CA GLY A 320 -25.54 -21.27 6.17
C GLY A 320 -26.12 -21.18 4.76
N LYS A 321 -27.01 -22.11 4.39
CA LYS A 321 -27.79 -22.09 3.15
C LYS A 321 -28.60 -20.80 2.99
N SER A 322 -29.31 -20.37 4.03
CA SER A 322 -30.06 -19.11 3.96
C SER A 322 -29.16 -17.90 3.68
N PHE A 323 -27.91 -17.91 4.15
CA PHE A 323 -26.95 -16.87 3.80
C PHE A 323 -26.43 -16.99 2.37
N TYR A 324 -26.15 -18.21 1.89
CA TYR A 324 -25.82 -18.42 0.48
C TYR A 324 -26.96 -17.95 -0.44
N GLU A 325 -28.22 -18.25 -0.14
CA GLU A 325 -29.38 -17.79 -0.92
C GLU A 325 -29.41 -16.26 -1.06
N LYS A 326 -29.12 -15.53 0.03
CA LYS A 326 -29.04 -14.07 0.01
C LYS A 326 -27.88 -13.57 -0.85
N ALA A 327 -26.69 -14.18 -0.71
CA ALA A 327 -25.53 -13.81 -1.52
C ALA A 327 -25.76 -14.11 -3.01
N MET A 328 -26.36 -15.26 -3.34
CA MET A 328 -26.72 -15.68 -4.71
C MET A 328 -27.74 -14.74 -5.35
N ALA A 329 -28.67 -14.16 -4.58
CA ALA A 329 -29.61 -13.14 -5.06
C ALA A 329 -28.91 -11.83 -5.51
N HIS A 330 -27.62 -11.68 -5.20
CA HIS A 330 -26.75 -10.60 -5.65
C HIS A 330 -25.65 -11.09 -6.60
N ASP A 331 -25.87 -12.21 -7.30
CA ASP A 331 -24.94 -12.79 -8.29
C ASP A 331 -23.54 -13.12 -7.70
N HIS A 332 -23.48 -13.53 -6.43
CA HIS A 332 -22.22 -13.89 -5.79
C HIS A 332 -21.73 -15.28 -6.25
N ALA A 333 -20.76 -15.30 -7.16
CA ALA A 333 -20.29 -16.50 -7.85
C ALA A 333 -19.82 -17.62 -6.89
N GLN A 334 -19.05 -17.29 -5.85
CA GLN A 334 -18.54 -18.28 -4.88
C GLN A 334 -19.65 -18.87 -3.99
N ALA A 335 -20.75 -18.14 -3.77
CA ALA A 335 -21.88 -18.65 -3.01
C ALA A 335 -22.63 -19.71 -3.84
N TRP A 336 -22.79 -19.46 -5.15
CA TRP A 336 -23.30 -20.48 -6.09
C TRP A 336 -22.41 -21.72 -6.14
N ASN A 337 -21.08 -21.57 -6.15
CA ASN A 337 -20.17 -22.71 -6.10
C ASN A 337 -20.36 -23.53 -4.81
N ASN A 338 -20.38 -22.88 -3.65
CA ASN A 338 -20.48 -23.57 -2.36
C ASN A 338 -21.88 -24.18 -2.16
N TRP A 339 -22.92 -23.53 -2.68
CA TRP A 339 -24.25 -24.14 -2.77
C TRP A 339 -24.23 -25.42 -3.62
N GLY A 340 -23.56 -25.39 -4.77
CA GLY A 340 -23.35 -26.57 -5.61
C GLY A 340 -22.61 -27.68 -4.87
N PHE A 341 -21.57 -27.32 -4.12
CA PHE A 341 -20.81 -28.24 -3.29
C PHE A 341 -21.68 -28.98 -2.26
N LEU A 342 -22.57 -28.28 -1.55
CA LEU A 342 -23.46 -28.91 -0.56
C LEU A 342 -24.26 -30.07 -1.18
N TYR A 343 -24.84 -29.85 -2.37
CA TYR A 343 -25.64 -30.87 -3.05
C TYR A 343 -24.80 -31.93 -3.78
N ALA A 344 -23.61 -31.56 -4.24
CA ALA A 344 -22.66 -32.45 -4.91
C ALA A 344 -22.01 -33.48 -3.96
N THR A 345 -21.93 -33.18 -2.67
CA THR A 345 -21.33 -34.07 -1.67
C THR A 345 -22.36 -34.63 -0.67
N GLY A 346 -23.57 -34.08 -0.66
CA GLY A 346 -24.57 -34.38 0.36
C GLY A 346 -24.20 -33.80 1.72
N HIS A 347 -23.45 -32.69 1.75
CA HIS A 347 -22.98 -32.05 2.97
C HIS A 347 -24.13 -31.41 3.75
N GLY A 348 -24.64 -32.13 4.76
CA GLY A 348 -25.79 -31.67 5.57
C GLY A 348 -27.12 -31.58 4.82
N VAL A 349 -27.16 -31.96 3.54
CA VAL A 349 -28.34 -32.00 2.68
C VAL A 349 -28.39 -33.32 1.90
N ALA A 350 -29.56 -33.68 1.38
CA ALA A 350 -29.65 -34.82 0.47
C ALA A 350 -28.84 -34.52 -0.81
N PHE A 351 -27.97 -35.46 -1.19
CA PHE A 351 -27.25 -35.43 -2.46
C PHE A 351 -28.23 -35.24 -3.64
N ASP A 352 -27.98 -34.24 -4.48
CA ASP A 352 -28.87 -33.85 -5.58
C ASP A 352 -28.06 -33.31 -6.77
N VAL A 353 -27.85 -34.19 -7.76
CA VAL A 353 -27.08 -33.89 -8.97
C VAL A 353 -27.68 -32.70 -9.73
N SER A 354 -29.01 -32.59 -9.80
CA SER A 354 -29.65 -31.55 -10.62
C SER A 354 -29.41 -30.16 -10.02
N LYS A 355 -29.54 -30.03 -8.69
CA LYS A 355 -29.25 -28.77 -8.00
C LYS A 355 -27.78 -28.41 -8.03
N ALA A 356 -26.90 -29.37 -7.83
CA ALA A 356 -25.47 -29.15 -7.90
C ALA A 356 -25.03 -28.68 -9.29
N LEU A 357 -25.51 -29.35 -10.35
CA LEU A 357 -25.21 -28.99 -11.73
C LEU A 357 -25.69 -27.57 -12.05
N GLN A 358 -26.93 -27.24 -11.69
CA GLN A 358 -27.48 -25.89 -11.88
C GLN A 358 -26.60 -24.85 -11.18
N ALA A 359 -26.27 -25.08 -9.91
CA ALA A 359 -25.52 -24.12 -9.11
C ALA A 359 -24.09 -23.92 -9.62
N TYR A 360 -23.40 -24.99 -10.01
CA TYR A 360 -22.09 -24.86 -10.65
C TYR A 360 -22.17 -24.16 -12.01
N GLN A 361 -23.22 -24.38 -12.80
CA GLN A 361 -23.41 -23.68 -14.08
C GLN A 361 -23.62 -22.17 -13.88
N GLU A 362 -24.47 -21.77 -12.93
CA GLU A 362 -24.68 -20.35 -12.59
C GLU A 362 -23.37 -19.71 -12.08
N SER A 363 -22.65 -20.40 -11.18
CA SER A 363 -21.37 -19.96 -10.66
C SER A 363 -20.31 -19.78 -11.76
N ALA A 364 -20.21 -20.74 -12.68
CA ALA A 364 -19.30 -20.67 -13.83
C ALA A 364 -19.69 -19.54 -14.80
N ALA A 365 -20.98 -19.30 -15.02
CA ALA A 365 -21.46 -18.18 -15.84
C ALA A 365 -21.08 -16.81 -15.24
N LEU A 366 -20.96 -16.74 -13.91
CA LEU A 366 -20.46 -15.58 -13.17
C LEU A 366 -18.92 -15.49 -13.10
N GLY A 367 -18.21 -16.44 -13.69
CA GLY A 367 -16.75 -16.42 -13.82
C GLY A 367 -15.99 -17.15 -12.71
N GLU A 368 -16.65 -17.92 -11.83
CA GLU A 368 -15.98 -18.65 -10.76
C GLU A 368 -15.17 -19.84 -11.30
N ALA A 369 -13.85 -19.74 -11.16
CA ALA A 369 -12.90 -20.71 -11.70
C ALA A 369 -13.05 -22.09 -11.04
N GLN A 370 -13.36 -22.14 -9.74
CA GLN A 370 -13.54 -23.40 -9.04
C GLN A 370 -14.79 -24.15 -9.54
N ALA A 371 -15.87 -23.43 -9.84
CA ALA A 371 -17.09 -24.05 -10.38
C ALA A 371 -16.88 -24.60 -11.79
N MET A 372 -16.13 -23.87 -12.64
CA MET A 372 -15.71 -24.38 -13.95
C MET A 372 -14.88 -25.66 -13.80
N SER A 373 -13.95 -25.69 -12.85
CA SER A 373 -13.17 -26.89 -12.54
C SER A 373 -14.06 -28.07 -12.11
N ASN A 374 -15.03 -27.82 -11.23
CA ASN A 374 -15.96 -28.84 -10.74
C ASN A 374 -16.84 -29.39 -11.88
N LEU A 375 -17.36 -28.54 -12.77
CA LEU A 375 -18.08 -28.98 -13.98
C LEU A 375 -17.18 -29.79 -14.90
N GLY A 376 -15.96 -29.32 -15.12
CA GLY A 376 -14.96 -30.03 -15.91
C GLY A 376 -14.73 -31.45 -15.40
N ASN A 377 -14.58 -31.61 -14.08
CA ASN A 377 -14.41 -32.93 -13.46
C ASN A 377 -15.65 -33.82 -13.63
N TRP A 378 -16.86 -33.29 -13.45
CA TRP A 378 -18.08 -34.08 -13.63
C TRP A 378 -18.26 -34.61 -15.05
N TYR A 379 -18.02 -33.77 -16.06
CA TYR A 379 -18.06 -34.20 -17.47
C TYR A 379 -16.86 -35.07 -17.86
N TYR A 380 -15.72 -34.94 -17.18
CA TYR A 380 -14.55 -35.78 -17.39
C TYR A 380 -14.74 -37.19 -16.82
N GLU A 381 -15.32 -37.32 -15.62
CA GLU A 381 -15.54 -38.60 -14.93
C GLU A 381 -16.74 -39.35 -15.49
N GLY A 382 -17.83 -38.64 -15.80
CA GLY A 382 -19.04 -39.25 -16.33
C GLY A 382 -19.88 -40.03 -15.30
N GLU A 383 -19.59 -39.89 -14.00
CA GLU A 383 -20.28 -40.64 -12.93
C GLU A 383 -21.71 -40.12 -12.70
N TYR A 384 -21.87 -38.79 -12.66
CA TYR A 384 -23.14 -38.13 -12.32
C TYR A 384 -23.82 -37.46 -13.53
N VAL A 385 -23.07 -37.22 -14.60
CA VAL A 385 -23.53 -36.69 -15.88
C VAL A 385 -22.95 -37.55 -17.01
N GLU A 386 -23.52 -37.50 -18.21
CA GLU A 386 -22.93 -38.21 -19.36
C GLU A 386 -21.51 -37.65 -19.63
N GLN A 387 -20.53 -38.55 -19.76
CA GLN A 387 -19.14 -38.16 -20.01
C GLN A 387 -19.03 -37.38 -21.32
N ASP A 388 -18.40 -36.20 -21.27
CA ASP A 388 -18.14 -35.38 -22.43
C ASP A 388 -16.77 -34.71 -22.29
N TYR A 389 -15.75 -35.31 -22.90
CA TYR A 389 -14.39 -34.78 -22.87
C TYR A 389 -14.23 -33.43 -23.57
N ALA A 390 -15.06 -33.13 -24.58
CA ALA A 390 -14.98 -31.85 -25.27
C ALA A 390 -15.50 -30.73 -24.36
N LEU A 391 -16.62 -30.97 -23.68
CA LEU A 391 -17.19 -30.04 -22.73
C LEU A 391 -16.32 -29.90 -21.47
N ALA A 392 -15.79 -31.00 -20.95
CA ALA A 392 -14.85 -30.99 -19.83
C ALA A 392 -13.60 -30.15 -20.16
N LEU A 393 -13.01 -30.36 -21.35
CA LEU A 393 -11.85 -29.60 -21.81
C LEU A 393 -12.15 -28.11 -21.95
N ASP A 394 -13.35 -27.75 -22.41
CA ASP A 394 -13.77 -26.35 -22.50
C ASP A 394 -13.82 -25.70 -21.12
N TYR A 395 -14.52 -26.33 -20.17
CA TYR A 395 -14.58 -25.85 -18.78
C TYR A 395 -13.21 -25.75 -18.13
N PHE A 396 -12.34 -26.75 -18.29
CA PHE A 396 -10.99 -26.71 -17.73
C PHE A 396 -10.14 -25.59 -18.33
N ARG A 397 -10.27 -25.30 -19.63
CA ARG A 397 -9.58 -24.17 -20.27
C ARG A 397 -10.11 -22.82 -19.79
N GLN A 398 -11.41 -22.72 -19.52
CA GLN A 398 -12.00 -21.52 -18.92
C GLN A 398 -11.47 -21.32 -17.48
N ALA A 399 -11.44 -22.39 -16.67
CA ALA A 399 -10.85 -22.38 -15.33
C ALA A 399 -9.37 -21.96 -15.36
N GLU A 400 -8.58 -22.50 -16.31
CA GLU A 400 -7.16 -22.16 -16.49
C GLU A 400 -6.97 -20.66 -16.78
N LYS A 401 -7.82 -20.07 -17.62
CA LYS A 401 -7.81 -18.64 -17.91
C LYS A 401 -8.12 -17.79 -16.66
N ALA A 402 -8.89 -18.34 -15.72
CA ALA A 402 -9.25 -17.70 -14.45
C ALA A 402 -8.30 -18.08 -13.29
N GLY A 403 -7.26 -18.88 -13.54
CA GLY A 403 -6.19 -19.18 -12.58
C GLY A 403 -6.29 -20.52 -11.84
N ILE A 404 -7.24 -21.39 -12.19
CA ILE A 404 -7.35 -22.76 -11.65
C ILE A 404 -6.91 -23.77 -12.73
N TYR A 405 -5.89 -24.57 -12.43
CA TYR A 405 -5.24 -25.45 -13.41
C TYR A 405 -5.62 -26.91 -13.19
N ASN A 406 -6.11 -27.56 -14.25
CA ASN A 406 -6.46 -28.99 -14.29
C ASN A 406 -5.57 -29.72 -15.33
N ASP A 407 -4.26 -29.45 -15.30
CA ASP A 407 -3.33 -29.84 -16.37
C ASP A 407 -3.27 -31.36 -16.60
N ALA A 408 -3.40 -32.16 -15.54
CA ALA A 408 -3.39 -33.62 -15.62
C ALA A 408 -4.63 -34.16 -16.35
N GLN A 409 -5.82 -33.69 -15.98
CA GLN A 409 -7.09 -34.07 -16.62
C GLN A 409 -7.11 -33.62 -18.09
N ILE A 410 -6.64 -32.40 -18.36
CA ILE A 410 -6.52 -31.88 -19.72
C ILE A 410 -5.54 -32.73 -20.56
N ALA A 411 -4.42 -33.14 -19.97
CA ALA A 411 -3.46 -34.04 -20.64
C ALA A 411 -4.10 -35.40 -20.95
N GLU A 412 -4.81 -36.00 -20.01
CA GLU A 412 -5.53 -37.26 -20.25
C GLU A 412 -6.57 -37.11 -21.37
N ILE A 413 -7.34 -36.03 -21.39
CA ILE A 413 -8.31 -35.77 -22.48
C ILE A 413 -7.62 -35.72 -23.84
N TYR A 414 -6.48 -35.02 -23.98
CA TYR A 414 -5.75 -35.00 -25.25
C TYR A 414 -5.15 -36.36 -25.59
N TYR A 415 -4.69 -37.12 -24.60
CA TYR A 415 -4.18 -38.47 -24.82
C TYR A 415 -5.28 -39.39 -25.37
N GLN A 416 -6.45 -39.43 -24.72
CA GLN A 416 -7.62 -40.20 -25.16
C GLN A 416 -8.14 -39.75 -26.52
N GLY A 417 -8.16 -38.44 -26.76
CA GLY A 417 -8.50 -37.84 -28.06
C GLY A 417 -7.41 -37.95 -29.14
N GLN A 418 -6.27 -38.55 -28.82
CA GLN A 418 -5.10 -38.71 -29.70
C GLN A 418 -4.54 -37.39 -30.26
N ASP A 419 -4.77 -36.26 -29.57
CA ASP A 419 -4.21 -34.95 -29.89
C ASP A 419 -2.84 -34.79 -29.21
N TYR A 420 -1.87 -35.54 -29.71
CA TYR A 420 -0.53 -35.59 -29.12
C TYR A 420 0.22 -34.26 -29.20
N ALA A 421 -0.15 -33.37 -30.13
CA ALA A 421 0.45 -32.05 -30.26
C ALA A 421 0.07 -31.15 -29.06
N ASN A 422 -1.22 -31.10 -28.71
CA ASN A 422 -1.67 -30.38 -27.53
C ASN A 422 -1.28 -31.08 -26.23
N LEU A 423 -1.30 -32.41 -26.18
CA LEU A 423 -0.77 -33.18 -25.05
C LEU A 423 0.67 -32.73 -24.71
N LEU A 424 1.59 -32.78 -25.68
CA LEU A 424 2.99 -32.36 -25.49
C LEU A 424 3.12 -30.91 -25.01
N ARG A 425 2.16 -30.02 -25.33
CA ARG A 425 2.15 -28.65 -24.80
C ARG A 425 1.85 -28.63 -23.31
N TYR A 426 0.88 -29.42 -22.84
CA TYR A 426 0.54 -29.51 -21.43
C TYR A 426 1.59 -30.30 -20.63
N LEU A 427 2.15 -31.37 -21.20
CA LEU A 427 3.24 -32.12 -20.56
C LEU A 427 4.49 -31.27 -20.29
N LYS A 428 4.71 -30.19 -21.05
CA LYS A 428 5.83 -29.25 -20.82
C LYS A 428 5.59 -28.29 -19.65
N LYS A 429 4.33 -28.07 -19.25
CA LYS A 429 3.99 -27.22 -18.10
C LYS A 429 4.27 -27.93 -16.78
N ASP A 430 4.20 -29.25 -16.77
CA ASP A 430 4.50 -30.09 -15.61
C ASP A 430 6.02 -30.14 -15.35
N THR A 431 6.49 -29.18 -14.56
CA THR A 431 7.91 -29.06 -14.19
C THR A 431 8.35 -30.11 -13.16
N THR A 432 7.41 -30.60 -12.35
CA THR A 432 7.68 -31.59 -11.30
C THR A 432 7.64 -33.02 -11.83
N ASN A 433 7.11 -33.23 -13.04
CA ASN A 433 6.86 -34.54 -13.64
C ASN A 433 5.85 -35.38 -12.85
N GLN A 434 4.92 -34.70 -12.19
CA GLN A 434 3.90 -35.36 -11.38
C GLN A 434 3.03 -36.31 -12.22
N PHE A 435 2.72 -35.93 -13.46
CA PHE A 435 1.93 -36.76 -14.39
C PHE A 435 2.57 -36.90 -15.77
N SER A 436 3.46 -35.99 -16.17
CA SER A 436 3.99 -35.98 -17.53
C SER A 436 4.94 -37.13 -17.85
N ALA A 437 5.61 -37.69 -16.85
CA ALA A 437 6.55 -38.78 -17.04
C ALA A 437 5.86 -40.05 -17.58
N ILE A 438 4.67 -40.39 -17.09
CA ILE A 438 3.94 -41.56 -17.60
C ILE A 438 3.57 -41.38 -19.08
N TYR A 439 3.07 -40.20 -19.47
CA TYR A 439 2.74 -39.92 -20.86
C TYR A 439 3.98 -39.87 -21.75
N TYR A 440 5.08 -39.23 -21.33
CA TYR A 440 6.32 -39.24 -22.13
C TYR A 440 6.83 -40.67 -22.35
N GLY A 441 6.71 -41.56 -21.35
CA GLY A 441 7.01 -42.98 -21.49
C GLY A 441 6.24 -43.61 -22.66
N ILE A 442 4.92 -43.48 -22.63
CA ILE A 442 4.01 -44.00 -23.66
C ILE A 442 4.31 -43.38 -25.03
N LEU A 443 4.42 -42.05 -25.11
CA LEU A 443 4.62 -41.34 -26.39
C LEU A 443 5.94 -41.76 -27.06
N TYR A 444 7.03 -41.91 -26.30
CA TYR A 444 8.30 -42.36 -26.87
C TYR A 444 8.31 -43.85 -27.22
N GLU A 445 7.58 -44.68 -26.50
CA GLU A 445 7.47 -46.10 -26.80
C GLU A 445 6.69 -46.36 -28.08
N GLU A 446 5.55 -45.68 -28.25
CA GLU A 446 4.66 -45.87 -29.39
C GLU A 446 5.01 -44.96 -30.58
N GLY A 447 5.79 -43.89 -30.36
CA GLY A 447 6.10 -42.89 -31.38
C GLY A 447 4.93 -41.93 -31.65
N PHE A 448 4.05 -41.70 -30.67
CA PHE A 448 2.91 -40.79 -30.78
C PHE A 448 3.36 -39.34 -30.65
N GLY A 449 3.26 -38.58 -31.75
CA GLY A 449 3.68 -37.17 -31.79
C GLY A 449 5.19 -36.92 -31.65
N VAL A 450 5.99 -37.97 -31.45
CA VAL A 450 7.45 -37.92 -31.30
C VAL A 450 8.10 -39.09 -32.04
N LYS A 451 9.40 -38.98 -32.35
CA LYS A 451 10.15 -40.12 -32.89
C LYS A 451 10.27 -41.22 -31.83
N GLN A 452 9.82 -42.43 -32.17
CA GLN A 452 9.93 -43.61 -31.32
C GLN A 452 11.36 -43.78 -30.77
N ASN A 453 11.47 -43.98 -29.46
CA ASN A 453 12.73 -44.13 -28.75
C ASN A 453 12.52 -44.91 -27.44
N LEU A 454 12.78 -46.21 -27.48
CA LEU A 454 12.59 -47.11 -26.34
C LEU A 454 13.45 -46.73 -25.12
N GLN A 455 14.69 -46.27 -25.33
CA GLN A 455 15.56 -45.87 -24.22
C GLN A 455 15.00 -44.66 -23.46
N LYS A 456 14.45 -43.68 -24.19
CA LYS A 456 13.76 -42.55 -23.57
C LYS A 456 12.49 -42.99 -22.87
N ALA A 457 11.71 -43.87 -23.49
CA ALA A 457 10.48 -44.41 -22.88
C ALA A 457 10.76 -45.05 -21.52
N ILE A 458 11.74 -45.96 -21.46
CA ILE A 458 12.19 -46.61 -20.22
C ILE A 458 12.56 -45.57 -19.17
N ARG A 459 13.41 -44.59 -19.52
CA ARG A 459 13.82 -43.54 -18.58
C ARG A 459 12.61 -42.77 -18.02
N TYR A 460 11.61 -42.50 -18.84
CA TYR A 460 10.40 -41.80 -18.39
C TYR A 460 9.48 -42.68 -17.54
N TYR A 461 9.37 -43.98 -17.83
CA TYR A 461 8.67 -44.92 -16.96
C TYR A 461 9.35 -45.07 -15.60
N GLU A 462 10.67 -45.14 -15.55
CA GLU A 462 11.42 -45.13 -14.29
C GLU A 462 11.16 -43.82 -13.53
N LYS A 463 11.23 -42.69 -14.24
CA LYS A 463 11.00 -41.35 -13.67
C LYS A 463 9.58 -41.18 -13.11
N ALA A 464 8.57 -41.73 -13.78
CA ALA A 464 7.18 -41.65 -13.33
C ALA A 464 7.01 -42.24 -11.93
N ASN A 465 7.83 -43.25 -11.58
CA ASN A 465 7.77 -43.95 -10.31
C ASN A 465 8.76 -43.42 -9.25
N GLU A 466 9.43 -42.28 -9.48
CA GLU A 466 10.36 -41.69 -8.50
C GLU A 466 9.61 -41.12 -7.27
N ASN A 467 8.44 -40.52 -7.48
CA ASN A 467 7.67 -39.83 -6.44
C ASN A 467 6.18 -40.25 -6.39
N SER A 468 5.81 -41.30 -7.13
CA SER A 468 4.44 -41.82 -7.26
C SER A 468 4.49 -43.29 -7.68
N VAL A 469 3.35 -43.99 -7.69
CA VAL A 469 3.27 -45.38 -8.14
C VAL A 469 2.33 -45.47 -9.34
N TYR A 470 2.89 -45.67 -10.53
CA TYR A 470 2.15 -45.89 -11.77
C TYR A 470 2.24 -47.36 -12.17
N ALA A 471 1.20 -48.13 -11.81
CA ALA A 471 1.13 -49.58 -12.07
C ALA A 471 1.45 -49.93 -13.53
N TYR A 472 0.89 -49.17 -14.48
CA TYR A 472 1.18 -49.35 -15.92
C TYR A 472 2.68 -49.24 -16.23
N ALA A 473 3.37 -48.21 -15.73
CA ALA A 473 4.80 -48.04 -15.97
C ALA A 473 5.62 -49.15 -15.31
N VAL A 474 5.23 -49.59 -14.11
CA VAL A 474 5.91 -50.70 -13.42
C VAL A 474 5.77 -52.01 -14.21
N ASN A 475 4.57 -52.37 -14.64
CA ASN A 475 4.35 -53.57 -15.47
C ASN A 475 5.08 -53.47 -16.79
N ARG A 476 5.12 -52.28 -17.40
CA ARG A 476 5.87 -52.08 -18.64
C ARG A 476 7.37 -52.23 -18.44
N LEU A 477 7.93 -51.71 -17.35
CA LEU A 477 9.34 -51.89 -17.01
C LEU A 477 9.69 -53.35 -16.75
N LEU A 478 8.81 -54.11 -16.07
CA LEU A 478 8.98 -55.55 -15.86
C LEU A 478 9.00 -56.32 -17.19
N GLN A 479 8.09 -56.00 -18.11
CA GLN A 479 8.09 -56.60 -19.46
C GLN A 479 9.35 -56.25 -20.25
N LEU A 480 9.81 -55.01 -20.18
CA LEU A 480 10.98 -54.53 -20.92
C LEU A 480 12.31 -55.08 -20.40
N TYR A 481 12.45 -55.23 -19.07
CA TYR A 481 13.65 -55.75 -18.41
C TYR A 481 13.66 -57.27 -18.23
N GLY A 482 12.52 -57.94 -18.44
CA GLY A 482 12.42 -59.40 -18.32
C GLY A 482 13.35 -60.16 -19.28
N ALA A 483 13.50 -61.46 -19.07
CA ALA A 483 14.49 -62.31 -19.77
C ALA A 483 14.36 -62.34 -21.31
N HIS A 484 13.18 -61.99 -21.83
CA HIS A 484 12.91 -61.88 -23.28
C HIS A 484 12.55 -60.44 -23.70
N GLY A 485 12.72 -59.46 -22.81
CA GLY A 485 12.39 -58.07 -23.03
C GLY A 485 13.41 -57.35 -23.92
N ALA A 486 12.95 -56.32 -24.62
CA ALA A 486 13.75 -55.54 -25.57
C ALA A 486 14.92 -54.78 -24.91
N ALA A 487 14.91 -54.67 -23.58
CA ALA A 487 15.98 -54.06 -22.78
C ALA A 487 16.40 -54.97 -21.61
N SER A 488 16.34 -56.30 -21.80
CA SER A 488 16.61 -57.31 -20.76
C SER A 488 17.77 -56.94 -19.82
N ASP A 489 17.48 -56.85 -18.53
CA ASP A 489 18.42 -56.55 -17.45
C ASP A 489 17.89 -57.17 -16.15
N ALA A 490 18.56 -58.22 -15.67
CA ALA A 490 18.11 -59.01 -14.54
C ALA A 490 18.11 -58.22 -13.21
N ASP A 491 19.05 -57.28 -13.03
CA ASP A 491 19.16 -56.49 -11.81
C ASP A 491 18.04 -55.44 -11.76
N LYS A 492 17.80 -54.77 -12.88
CA LYS A 492 16.67 -53.83 -13.02
C LYS A 492 15.32 -54.53 -12.92
N TYR A 493 15.17 -55.70 -13.52
CA TYR A 493 13.96 -56.52 -13.36
C TYR A 493 13.72 -56.88 -11.88
N GLY A 494 14.77 -57.35 -11.18
CA GLY A 494 14.69 -57.66 -9.76
C GLY A 494 14.29 -56.46 -8.89
N PHE A 495 14.84 -55.28 -9.19
CA PHE A 495 14.45 -54.03 -8.53
C PHE A 495 12.97 -53.72 -8.72
N TRP A 496 12.49 -53.66 -9.97
CA TRP A 496 11.10 -53.30 -10.27
C TRP A 496 10.10 -54.36 -9.79
N PHE A 497 10.49 -55.63 -9.74
CA PHE A 497 9.66 -56.71 -9.23
C PHE A 497 9.45 -56.59 -7.71
N ASN A 498 10.49 -56.20 -6.98
CA ASN A 498 10.37 -55.91 -5.55
C ASN A 498 9.57 -54.63 -5.31
N PHE A 499 9.82 -53.58 -6.10
CA PHE A 499 9.05 -52.33 -6.04
C PHE A 499 7.55 -52.57 -6.25
N ALA A 500 7.18 -53.40 -7.24
CA ALA A 500 5.80 -53.78 -7.50
C ALA A 500 5.14 -54.43 -6.27
N LYS A 501 5.84 -55.37 -5.62
CA LYS A 501 5.34 -56.04 -4.41
C LYS A 501 5.20 -55.10 -3.22
N GLU A 502 6.19 -54.25 -2.98
CA GLU A 502 6.18 -53.29 -1.87
C GLU A 502 5.04 -52.26 -2.01
N ASN A 503 4.67 -51.92 -3.25
CA ASN A 503 3.62 -50.96 -3.55
C ASN A 503 2.29 -51.62 -3.98
N ALA A 504 2.13 -52.93 -3.76
CA ALA A 504 0.91 -53.69 -4.09
C ALA A 504 0.43 -53.52 -5.56
N VAL A 505 1.36 -53.38 -6.50
CA VAL A 505 1.07 -53.36 -7.94
C VAL A 505 0.79 -54.77 -8.42
N GLU A 506 -0.36 -54.98 -9.07
CA GLU A 506 -0.70 -56.24 -9.71
C GLU A 506 0.18 -56.45 -10.95
N ILE A 507 0.91 -57.56 -10.99
CA ILE A 507 1.87 -57.86 -12.06
C ILE A 507 1.16 -58.66 -13.15
N ASP A 508 1.06 -58.07 -14.34
CA ASP A 508 0.53 -58.75 -15.53
C ASP A 508 1.46 -59.90 -15.93
N GLN A 509 0.93 -61.12 -16.00
CA GLN A 509 1.69 -62.36 -16.29
C GLN A 509 2.15 -62.49 -17.73
#